data_AF-A0A0Q8SEJ4-F1
#
_entry.id   AF-A0A0Q8SEJ4-F1
#
_cell.length_a   1.000
_cell.length_b   1.000
_cell.length_c   1.000
_cell.angle_alpha   90.00
_cell.angle_beta   90.00
_cell.angle_gamma   90.00
#
_symmetry.space_group_name_H-M   'P 1'
#
loop_
_entity.id
_entity.type
_entity.pdbx_description
1 polymer ?
#
loop_
_entity_poly.entity_id
_entity_poly.type
_entity_poly.pdbx_seq_one_letter_code
_entity_poly.pdbx_strand_id
1 'polypeptide(L)'
;MHSPAASPNATPTASTPGGWWAVCLCANWCGTCRDYRAIFDTLALAHPEVRFEWVDIEDESELAGDLDVETFPTLLIADGASARFLGPLLPQAPVLARLLSSLQAVQGGPAAGGDAQEVFERVRAARGG
;
A
#
# COMPACT_ATOMS: atom_id res chain seq x y z
N MET A 1 -29.32 -19.10 -38.87
CA MET A 1 -30.12 -18.27 -37.94
C MET A 1 -30.01 -18.89 -36.55
N HIS A 2 -29.04 -18.48 -35.74
CA HIS A 2 -29.08 -18.60 -34.28
C HIS A 2 -28.19 -17.48 -33.71
N SER A 3 -28.79 -16.67 -32.84
CA SER A 3 -28.30 -15.44 -32.22
C SER A 3 -27.21 -15.70 -31.15
N PRO A 4 -26.45 -14.67 -30.75
CA PRO A 4 -25.27 -14.80 -29.89
C PRO A 4 -25.64 -14.84 -28.40
N ALA A 5 -24.91 -15.64 -27.62
CA ALA A 5 -24.99 -15.59 -26.16
C ALA A 5 -24.14 -14.43 -25.64
N ALA A 6 -24.79 -13.53 -24.92
CA ALA A 6 -24.21 -12.37 -24.27
C ALA A 6 -23.24 -12.79 -23.14
N SER A 7 -22.06 -12.17 -23.10
CA SER A 7 -21.17 -12.21 -21.94
C SER A 7 -21.77 -11.40 -20.79
N PRO A 8 -21.69 -11.86 -19.53
CA PRO A 8 -22.12 -11.04 -18.40
C PRO A 8 -21.11 -9.90 -18.19
N ASN A 9 -21.59 -8.67 -18.32
CA ASN A 9 -20.85 -7.46 -17.92
C ASN A 9 -20.44 -7.58 -16.45
N ALA A 10 -19.14 -7.62 -16.19
CA ALA A 10 -18.61 -7.32 -14.87
C ALA A 10 -18.88 -5.84 -14.60
N THR A 11 -19.75 -5.58 -13.62
CA THR A 11 -20.00 -4.24 -13.10
C THR A 11 -18.68 -3.64 -12.62
N PRO A 12 -18.23 -2.48 -13.11
CA PRO A 12 -17.08 -1.81 -12.52
C PRO A 12 -17.48 -1.32 -11.13
N THR A 13 -17.00 -1.99 -10.08
CA THR A 13 -17.09 -1.50 -8.72
C THR A 13 -16.32 -0.19 -8.67
N ALA A 14 -17.05 0.91 -8.46
CA ALA A 14 -16.51 2.26 -8.44
C ALA A 14 -15.34 2.36 -7.45
N SER A 15 -14.14 2.65 -7.96
CA SER A 15 -13.00 3.04 -7.14
C SER A 15 -13.30 4.40 -6.51
N THR A 16 -13.32 4.46 -5.18
CA THR A 16 -13.58 5.69 -4.43
C THR A 16 -12.41 6.66 -4.59
N PRO A 17 -12.63 7.96 -4.89
CA PRO A 17 -11.56 8.95 -4.90
C PRO A 17 -10.97 9.09 -3.48
N GLY A 18 -9.65 8.91 -3.34
CA GLY A 18 -8.96 8.80 -2.05
C GLY A 18 -8.59 7.37 -1.63
N GLY A 19 -8.67 6.40 -2.56
CA GLY A 19 -8.54 4.97 -2.27
C GLY A 19 -7.13 4.43 -2.09
N TRP A 20 -6.06 5.05 -2.59
CA TRP A 20 -4.73 4.43 -2.51
C TRP A 20 -3.98 4.77 -1.22
N TRP A 21 -3.28 3.79 -0.66
CA TRP A 21 -2.46 3.93 0.53
C TRP A 21 -1.04 3.44 0.25
N ALA A 22 -0.06 4.17 0.76
CA ALA A 22 1.32 3.75 0.86
C ALA A 22 1.71 3.80 2.35
N VAL A 23 1.98 2.64 2.94
CA VAL A 23 2.32 2.51 4.37
C VAL A 23 3.76 2.03 4.47
N CYS A 24 4.62 2.80 5.12
CA CYS A 24 5.99 2.41 5.41
C CYS A 24 6.08 1.85 6.83
N LEU A 25 6.35 0.54 6.94
CA LEU A 25 6.70 -0.12 8.19
C LEU A 25 8.18 0.10 8.45
N CYS A 26 8.49 0.78 9.55
CA CYS A 26 9.82 1.25 9.88
C CYS A 26 10.14 1.02 11.35
N ALA A 27 11.40 1.29 11.70
CA ALA A 27 11.88 1.33 13.07
C ALA A 27 12.87 2.49 13.23
N ASN A 28 12.83 3.19 14.36
CA ASN A 28 13.63 4.39 14.57
C ASN A 28 15.14 4.13 14.60
N TRP A 29 15.58 2.95 15.07
CA TRP A 29 17.00 2.57 15.04
C TRP A 29 17.55 2.37 13.62
N CYS A 30 16.69 2.12 12.62
CA CYS A 30 17.13 1.84 11.25
C CYS A 30 17.55 3.11 10.50
N GLY A 31 18.84 3.18 10.13
CA GLY A 31 19.39 4.30 9.36
C GLY A 31 18.70 4.49 8.01
N THR A 32 18.46 3.40 7.30
CA THR A 32 17.77 3.40 6.00
C THR A 32 16.35 3.97 6.12
N CYS A 33 15.61 3.68 7.20
CA CYS A 33 14.30 4.27 7.44
C CYS A 33 14.37 5.79 7.61
N ARG A 34 15.34 6.28 8.39
CA ARG A 34 15.51 7.73 8.59
C ARG A 34 15.84 8.43 7.28
N ASP A 35 16.70 7.85 6.45
CA ASP A 35 17.00 8.37 5.10
C ASP A 35 15.76 8.33 4.20
N TYR A 36 14.93 7.29 4.34
CA TYR A 36 13.73 7.15 3.52
C TYR A 36 12.66 8.19 3.85
N ARG A 37 12.59 8.66 5.10
CA ARG A 37 11.53 9.57 5.54
C ARG A 37 11.40 10.81 4.66
N ALA A 38 12.52 11.46 4.33
CA ALA A 38 12.51 12.66 3.49
C ALA A 38 12.00 12.38 2.06
N ILE A 39 12.34 11.22 1.50
CA ILE A 39 11.86 10.79 0.19
C ILE A 39 10.36 10.48 0.24
N PHE A 40 9.92 9.80 1.31
CA PHE A 40 8.53 9.44 1.52
C PHE A 40 7.64 10.69 1.64
N ASP A 41 8.07 11.68 2.43
CA ASP A 41 7.39 12.97 2.57
C ASP A 41 7.34 13.73 1.23
N THR A 42 8.42 13.69 0.44
CA THR A 42 8.46 14.30 -0.89
C THR A 42 7.46 13.65 -1.85
N LEU A 43 7.36 12.32 -1.84
CA LEU A 43 6.40 11.59 -2.67
C LEU A 43 4.96 11.83 -2.22
N ALA A 44 4.71 11.97 -0.92
CA ALA A 44 3.39 12.34 -0.40
C ALA A 44 2.92 13.69 -0.95
N LEU A 45 3.81 14.67 -1.05
CA LEU A 45 3.50 15.96 -1.67
C LEU A 45 3.25 15.86 -3.19
N ALA A 46 3.94 14.93 -3.87
CA ALA A 46 3.79 14.71 -5.30
C ALA A 46 2.54 13.89 -5.68
N HIS A 47 2.01 13.11 -4.73
CA HIS A 47 0.87 12.21 -4.91
C HIS A 47 -0.23 12.48 -3.87
N PRO A 48 -0.88 13.66 -3.91
CA PRO A 48 -1.92 14.03 -2.93
C PRO A 48 -3.15 13.10 -2.97
N GLU A 49 -3.31 12.31 -4.02
CA GLU A 49 -4.35 11.28 -4.15
C GLU A 49 -4.05 9.98 -3.41
N VAL A 50 -2.82 9.79 -2.93
CA VAL A 50 -2.37 8.62 -2.17
C VAL A 50 -2.18 9.03 -0.70
N ARG A 51 -2.70 8.22 0.20
CA ARG A 51 -2.49 8.39 1.63
C ARG A 51 -1.17 7.74 2.05
N PHE A 52 -0.21 8.58 2.43
CA PHE A 52 1.09 8.13 2.93
C PHE A 52 1.04 8.01 4.45
N GLU A 53 1.31 6.81 4.96
CA GLU A 53 1.36 6.52 6.40
C GLU A 53 2.75 6.01 6.77
N TRP A 54 3.30 6.58 7.84
CA TRP A 54 4.57 6.17 8.40
C TRP A 54 4.27 5.47 9.72
N VAL A 55 4.59 4.18 9.81
CA VAL A 55 4.29 3.35 10.97
C VAL A 55 5.60 2.89 11.58
N ASP A 56 5.93 3.42 12.75
CA ASP A 56 7.05 2.94 13.53
C ASP A 56 6.59 1.72 14.33
N ILE A 57 7.01 0.52 13.93
CA ILE A 57 6.51 -0.71 14.57
C ILE A 57 7.15 -0.96 15.94
N GLU A 58 8.15 -0.17 16.35
CA GLU A 58 8.63 -0.18 17.75
C GLU A 58 7.57 0.40 18.69
N ASP A 59 6.94 1.51 18.28
CA ASP A 59 5.92 2.20 19.07
C ASP A 59 4.51 1.70 18.76
N GLU A 60 4.27 1.26 17.52
CA GLU A 60 2.96 0.87 16.99
C GLU A 60 2.91 -0.61 16.58
N SER A 61 3.55 -1.48 17.35
CA SER A 61 3.63 -2.93 17.10
C SER A 61 2.28 -3.62 16.84
N GLU A 62 1.20 -3.13 17.47
CA GLU A 62 -0.16 -3.63 17.26
C GLU A 62 -0.65 -3.48 15.81
N LEU A 63 -0.09 -2.54 15.04
CA LEU A 63 -0.44 -2.35 13.63
C LEU A 63 0.18 -3.44 12.75
N ALA A 64 1.42 -3.87 13.06
CA ALA A 64 2.06 -5.00 12.39
C ALA A 64 1.40 -6.34 12.76
N GLY A 65 0.96 -6.50 14.02
CA GLY A 65 0.32 -7.71 14.50
C GLY A 65 1.23 -8.93 14.33
N ASP A 66 0.74 -9.96 13.64
CA ASP A 66 1.48 -11.20 13.40
C ASP A 66 2.51 -11.13 12.26
N LEU A 67 2.57 -10.01 11.52
CA LEU A 67 3.54 -9.84 10.46
C LEU A 67 4.96 -9.72 11.04
N ASP A 68 5.82 -10.69 10.72
CA ASP A 68 7.24 -10.66 11.08
C ASP A 68 8.04 -9.84 10.05
N VAL A 69 8.33 -8.59 10.39
CA VAL A 69 9.11 -7.68 9.52
C VAL A 69 10.60 -7.91 9.75
N GLU A 70 11.20 -8.74 8.91
CA GLU A 70 12.65 -9.05 8.99
C GLU A 70 13.53 -7.96 8.36
N THR A 71 12.98 -7.17 7.43
CA THR A 71 13.76 -6.18 6.66
C THR A 71 13.09 -4.82 6.70
N PHE A 72 13.84 -3.81 7.14
CA PHE A 72 13.40 -2.43 7.15
C PHE A 72 14.11 -1.59 6.08
N PRO A 73 13.41 -0.63 5.45
CA PRO A 73 11.97 -0.37 5.51
C PRO A 73 11.17 -1.40 4.68
N THR A 74 9.97 -1.78 5.16
CA THR A 74 8.99 -2.59 4.42
C THR A 74 7.80 -1.74 4.01
N LEU A 75 7.43 -1.79 2.73
CA LEU A 75 6.34 -1.01 2.15
C LEU A 75 5.11 -1.88 1.93
N LEU A 76 3.96 -1.37 2.35
CA LEU A 76 2.65 -1.88 2.00
C LEU A 76 1.96 -0.86 1.10
N ILE A 77 1.38 -1.34 -0.01
CA ILE A 77 0.55 -0.50 -0.89
C ILE A 77 -0.82 -1.15 -1.02
N ALA A 78 -1.88 -0.37 -0.85
CA ALA A 78 -3.25 -0.83 -0.95
C ALA A 78 -4.10 0.10 -1.82
N ASP A 79 -5.14 -0.43 -2.44
CA ASP A 79 -6.09 0.35 -3.26
C ASP A 79 -7.35 0.76 -2.49
N GLY A 80 -7.30 0.67 -1.16
CA GLY A 80 -8.34 1.12 -0.25
C GLY A 80 -9.26 0.00 0.21
N ALA A 81 -9.34 -1.07 -0.59
CA ALA A 81 -10.03 -2.30 -0.25
C ALA A 81 -9.05 -3.44 0.05
N SER A 82 -8.00 -3.58 -0.77
CA SER A 82 -7.09 -4.71 -0.67
C SER A 82 -5.62 -4.29 -0.72
N ALA A 83 -4.80 -4.95 0.10
CA ALA A 83 -3.35 -4.88 0.00
C ALA A 83 -2.90 -5.45 -1.35
N ARG A 84 -2.15 -4.65 -2.10
CA ARG A 84 -1.66 -4.95 -3.46
C ARG A 84 -0.16 -5.25 -3.50
N PHE A 85 0.56 -4.80 -2.49
CA PHE A 85 1.97 -5.08 -2.31
C PHE A 85 2.34 -5.09 -0.82
N LEU A 86 3.27 -5.97 -0.45
CA LEU A 86 3.98 -5.95 0.82
C LEU A 86 5.42 -6.43 0.57
N GLY A 87 6.42 -5.63 0.91
CA GLY A 87 7.81 -6.06 0.82
C GLY A 87 8.83 -4.94 1.02
N PRO A 88 10.11 -5.29 1.18
CA PRO A 88 11.18 -4.32 1.39
C PRO A 88 11.36 -3.43 0.17
N LEU A 89 11.53 -2.12 0.41
CA LEU A 89 11.80 -1.16 -0.66
C LEU A 89 12.79 -0.11 -0.18
N LEU A 90 13.99 -0.10 -0.77
CA LEU A 90 15.03 0.84 -0.40
C LEU A 90 14.68 2.30 -0.76
N PRO A 91 15.37 3.30 -0.18
CA PRO A 91 15.10 4.72 -0.35
C PRO A 91 15.40 5.24 -1.76
N GLN A 92 14.58 4.85 -2.74
CA GLN A 92 14.73 5.21 -4.14
C GLN A 92 13.41 5.76 -4.66
N ALA A 93 13.29 7.09 -4.68
CA ALA A 93 12.06 7.78 -5.08
C ALA A 93 11.50 7.32 -6.44
N PRO A 94 12.32 7.15 -7.51
CA PRO A 94 11.80 6.71 -8.80
C PRO A 94 11.21 5.29 -8.77
N VAL A 95 11.73 4.42 -7.90
CA VAL A 95 11.25 3.04 -7.78
C VAL A 95 9.89 3.00 -7.11
N LEU A 96 9.70 3.73 -5.99
CA LEU A 96 8.39 3.81 -5.33
C LEU A 96 7.34 4.47 -6.24
N ALA A 97 7.67 5.57 -6.90
CA ALA A 97 6.76 6.23 -7.84
C ALA A 97 6.33 5.29 -8.98
N ARG A 98 7.28 4.55 -9.55
CA ARG A 98 7.00 3.56 -10.61
C ARG A 98 6.14 2.41 -10.10
N LEU A 99 6.40 1.91 -8.90
CA LEU A 99 5.60 0.85 -8.28
C LEU A 99 4.15 1.31 -8.08
N LEU A 100 3.93 2.50 -7.51
CA LEU A 100 2.61 3.10 -7.35
C LEU A 100 1.88 3.19 -8.70
N SER A 101 2.54 3.78 -9.71
CA SER A 101 1.96 3.92 -11.05
C SER A 101 1.61 2.57 -11.69
N SER A 102 2.46 1.55 -11.48
CA SER A 102 2.25 0.22 -12.07
C SER A 102 1.07 -0.50 -11.42
N LEU A 103 0.92 -0.40 -10.09
CA LEU A 103 -0.21 -0.98 -9.36
C LEU A 103 -1.52 -0.27 -9.69
N GLN A 104 -1.50 1.07 -9.79
CA GLN A 104 -2.67 1.87 -10.17
C GLN A 104 -3.16 1.60 -11.59
N ALA A 105 -2.25 1.25 -12.51
CA ALA A 105 -2.61 0.90 -13.89
C ALA A 105 -3.37 -0.44 -14.00
N VAL A 106 -3.23 -1.33 -13.00
CA VAL A 106 -3.87 -2.65 -12.98
C VAL A 106 -5.07 -2.62 -12.04
N GLN A 107 -6.25 -2.29 -12.59
CA GLN A 107 -7.50 -2.32 -11.83
C GLN A 107 -7.81 -3.75 -11.36
N GLY A 108 -7.90 -3.97 -10.05
CA GLY A 108 -8.27 -5.29 -9.52
C GLY A 108 -7.19 -6.37 -9.64
N GLY A 109 -5.90 -5.99 -9.68
CA GLY A 109 -4.78 -6.94 -9.62
C GLY A 109 -4.80 -7.87 -8.39
N PRO A 110 -3.96 -8.93 -8.37
CA PRO A 110 -3.94 -9.90 -7.29
C PRO A 110 -3.63 -9.23 -5.93
N ALA A 111 -4.24 -9.76 -4.86
CA ALA A 111 -3.94 -9.33 -3.50
C ALA A 111 -2.55 -9.84 -3.06
N ALA A 112 -1.88 -9.09 -2.18
CA ALA A 112 -0.54 -9.39 -1.69
C ALA A 112 -0.47 -10.50 -0.63
N GLY A 113 -1.60 -11.10 -0.24
CA GLY A 113 -1.69 -12.14 0.78
C GLY A 113 -2.48 -11.71 2.01
N GLY A 114 -2.73 -12.68 2.92
CA GLY A 114 -3.49 -12.48 4.16
C GLY A 114 -2.82 -11.50 5.11
N ASP A 115 -1.55 -11.73 5.45
CA ASP A 115 -0.81 -10.90 6.40
C ASP A 115 -0.75 -9.43 5.96
N ALA A 116 -0.53 -9.20 4.64
CA ALA A 116 -0.56 -7.85 4.06
C ALA A 116 -1.94 -7.20 4.21
N GLN A 117 -3.01 -7.96 4.01
CA GLN A 117 -4.37 -7.46 4.18
C GLN A 117 -4.66 -7.10 5.65
N GLU A 118 -4.26 -7.95 6.58
CA GLU A 118 -4.51 -7.70 8.01
C GLU A 118 -3.78 -6.46 8.52
N VAL A 119 -2.51 -6.26 8.13
CA VAL A 119 -1.77 -5.04 8.46
C VAL A 119 -2.46 -3.82 7.87
N PHE A 120 -2.88 -3.88 6.60
CA PHE A 120 -3.61 -2.77 5.99
C PHE A 120 -4.89 -2.43 6.74
N GLU A 121 -5.67 -3.44 7.14
CA GLU A 121 -6.91 -3.24 7.87
C GLU A 121 -6.70 -2.61 9.25
N ARG A 122 -5.68 -3.04 9.99
CA ARG A 122 -5.31 -2.43 11.29
C ARG A 122 -4.90 -0.98 11.13
N VAL A 123 -4.02 -0.68 10.16
CA VAL A 123 -3.57 0.70 9.88
C VAL A 123 -4.76 1.56 9.46
N ARG A 124 -5.60 1.09 8.54
CA ARG A 124 -6.78 1.84 8.08
C ARG A 124 -7.75 2.12 9.22
N ALA A 125 -8.00 1.14 10.10
CA ALA A 125 -8.86 1.32 11.26
C ALA A 125 -8.29 2.36 12.25
N ALA A 126 -6.99 2.27 12.56
CA ALA A 126 -6.31 3.17 13.49
C ALA A 126 -6.25 4.63 12.99
N ARG A 127 -6.26 4.82 11.67
CA ARG A 127 -6.11 6.13 11.02
C ARG A 127 -7.43 6.75 10.55
N GLY A 128 -8.57 6.17 10.96
CA GLY A 128 -9.90 6.70 10.66
C GLY A 128 -10.21 6.68 9.16
N GLY A 129 -10.06 5.51 8.54
CA GLY A 129 -10.39 5.27 7.13
C GLY A 129 -11.83 5.65 6.76
#